data_AF-A0A1L0CJW9-F1
#
_entry.id   AF-A0A1L0CJW9-F1
#
_cell.length_a   1.000
_cell.length_b   1.000
_cell.length_c   1.000
_cell.angle_alpha   90.00
_cell.angle_beta   90.00
_cell.angle_gamma   90.00
#
_symmetry.space_group_name_H-M   'P 1'
#
loop_
_entity.id
_entity.type
_entity.pdbx_description
1 polymer ?
#
loop_
_entity_poly.entity_id
_entity_poly.type
_entity_poly.pdbx_seq_one_letter_code
_entity_poly.pdbx_strand_id
1 'polypeptide(L)'
;MKYSGGLSKLQGISTKPLFKVSSVPLQRRFNSSDNKNFTHFGFKTVKLEEKEKLVGGVFSSVASSYDLMNDVMSLGVHRLWKHHFIQKLDAGKRLHSAEPLHFIDVAGGSGDIAQGLLENAKDKFGDEVSTVDVVDINSDMLNEGVKRFSNLSNIKNKEDRVRFLVQNGETLEDIQSDSKDVYTISFGIRNFTNIQKGLDTAYRVLKPGGIFFCLEFSKVENPIVDLGYKQWSKVLPVMGSVLANDYDSYEYLVQSIEKFPNQETFKGMIEKAGFKCCGYENLTFGVATIHWGIKV
;
A
#
# COMPACT_ATOMS: atom_id res chain seq x y z
N MET A 1 -0.09 -86.21 -2.84
CA MET A 1 -0.23 -85.25 -3.96
C MET A 1 -1.68 -85.32 -4.41
N LYS A 2 -2.38 -84.16 -4.52
CA LYS A 2 -3.85 -83.98 -4.65
C LYS A 2 -4.66 -84.26 -3.38
N TYR A 3 -5.61 -83.38 -3.06
CA TYR A 3 -7.04 -83.70 -2.88
C TYR A 3 -7.86 -82.41 -2.70
N SER A 4 -9.03 -82.40 -3.34
CA SER A 4 -10.11 -81.43 -3.31
C SER A 4 -11.20 -81.80 -2.29
N GLY A 5 -12.00 -80.81 -1.85
CA GLY A 5 -13.29 -80.99 -1.16
C GLY A 5 -13.23 -80.62 0.33
N GLY A 6 -14.22 -80.02 0.97
CA GLY A 6 -15.57 -79.57 0.59
C GLY A 6 -16.29 -79.04 1.85
N LEU A 7 -17.26 -78.14 1.63
CA LEU A 7 -18.52 -77.95 2.37
C LEU A 7 -18.59 -77.84 3.92
N SER A 8 -19.09 -76.68 4.34
CA SER A 8 -20.33 -76.47 5.13
C SER A 8 -20.29 -76.17 6.66
N LYS A 9 -20.93 -75.01 6.96
CA LYS A 9 -21.86 -74.65 8.06
C LYS A 9 -21.45 -74.81 9.54
N LEU A 10 -21.59 -73.69 10.28
CA LEU A 10 -22.45 -73.46 11.47
C LEU A 10 -21.99 -72.14 12.14
N GLN A 11 -22.76 -71.03 12.11
CA GLN A 11 -23.62 -70.53 13.22
C GLN A 11 -23.03 -70.88 14.59
N GLY A 12 -22.52 -69.95 15.41
CA GLY A 12 -23.14 -68.73 15.92
C GLY A 12 -23.36 -68.92 17.44
N ILE A 13 -22.94 -67.94 18.26
CA ILE A 13 -23.17 -67.67 19.71
C ILE A 13 -21.82 -67.14 20.27
N SER A 14 -21.55 -65.83 20.28
CA SER A 14 -21.97 -64.80 21.24
C SER A 14 -21.49 -65.04 22.68
N THR A 15 -20.45 -64.32 23.12
CA THR A 15 -20.44 -63.41 24.29
C THR A 15 -19.12 -62.61 24.38
N LYS A 16 -19.25 -61.33 24.75
CA LYS A 16 -18.28 -60.21 24.77
C LYS A 16 -17.23 -60.31 25.92
N PRO A 17 -16.36 -59.31 26.16
CA PRO A 17 -15.47 -58.51 25.29
C PRO A 17 -14.00 -58.51 25.83
N LEU A 18 -13.02 -58.01 25.06
CA LEU A 18 -12.01 -57.01 25.48
C LEU A 18 -10.90 -56.86 24.41
N PHE A 19 -10.46 -55.60 24.21
CA PHE A 19 -9.36 -55.11 23.38
C PHE A 19 -9.49 -55.15 21.84
N LYS A 20 -9.63 -53.95 21.25
CA LYS A 20 -9.45 -53.67 19.82
C LYS A 20 -8.21 -52.77 19.67
N VAL A 21 -7.22 -53.23 18.91
CA VAL A 21 -6.02 -52.46 18.54
C VAL A 21 -6.24 -51.76 17.20
N SER A 22 -5.82 -50.49 17.14
CA SER A 22 -5.58 -49.63 15.95
C SER A 22 -6.80 -49.29 15.07
N SER A 23 -6.97 -48.09 14.51
CA SER A 23 -6.00 -47.19 13.89
C SER A 23 -6.43 -45.72 14.04
N VAL A 24 -5.44 -44.85 14.28
CA VAL A 24 -5.56 -43.38 14.31
C VAL A 24 -6.08 -42.85 12.96
N PRO A 25 -6.98 -41.85 12.91
CA PRO A 25 -7.49 -41.32 11.65
C PRO A 25 -6.39 -40.59 10.87
N LEU A 26 -6.45 -40.74 9.54
CA LEU A 26 -5.62 -40.02 8.57
C LEU A 26 -5.47 -38.54 8.95
N GLN A 27 -4.22 -38.09 9.03
CA GLN A 27 -3.85 -36.69 8.90
C GLN A 27 -4.59 -36.09 7.70
N ARG A 28 -5.48 -35.12 7.99
CA ARG A 28 -5.95 -34.16 6.99
C ARG A 28 -4.71 -33.54 6.34
N ARG A 29 -4.46 -33.91 5.09
CA ARG A 29 -3.56 -33.15 4.22
C ARG A 29 -4.10 -31.73 4.16
N PHE A 30 -3.36 -30.79 4.73
CA PHE A 30 -3.56 -29.36 4.47
C PHE A 30 -3.34 -29.15 2.97
N ASN A 31 -4.43 -28.91 2.24
CA ASN A 31 -4.35 -28.47 0.86
C ASN A 31 -3.71 -27.07 0.82
N SER A 32 -2.64 -26.93 0.05
CA SER A 32 -1.89 -25.70 -0.15
C SER A 32 -2.62 -24.64 -1.01
N SER A 33 -3.96 -24.70 -1.09
CA SER A 33 -4.80 -23.80 -1.89
C SER A 33 -5.55 -22.73 -1.09
N ASP A 34 -5.64 -22.85 0.24
CA ASP A 34 -6.38 -21.89 1.10
C ASP A 34 -5.57 -20.65 1.49
N ASN A 35 -4.29 -20.56 1.10
CA ASN A 35 -3.38 -19.48 1.51
C ASN A 35 -3.50 -18.20 0.65
N LYS A 36 -4.45 -18.12 -0.29
CA LYS A 36 -4.64 -16.94 -1.17
C LYS A 36 -5.68 -15.92 -0.68
N ASN A 37 -6.47 -16.26 0.34
CA ASN A 37 -7.59 -15.40 0.79
C ASN A 37 -7.28 -14.58 2.05
N PHE A 38 -6.07 -14.70 2.60
CA PHE A 38 -5.66 -14.06 3.84
C PHE A 38 -4.51 -13.08 3.60
N THR A 39 -4.48 -12.02 4.41
CA THR A 39 -3.48 -10.95 4.41
C THR A 39 -3.25 -10.46 5.84
N HIS A 40 -2.38 -9.46 6.01
CA HIS A 40 -2.02 -8.91 7.31
C HIS A 40 -2.65 -7.54 7.54
N PHE A 41 -3.34 -7.39 8.67
CA PHE A 41 -3.69 -6.11 9.29
C PHE A 41 -2.81 -5.94 10.52
N GLY A 42 -1.69 -5.22 10.35
CA GLY A 42 -0.60 -5.22 11.32
C GLY A 42 -0.07 -6.64 11.58
N PHE A 43 -0.15 -7.11 12.82
CA PHE A 43 0.25 -8.47 13.20
C PHE A 43 -0.89 -9.50 13.14
N LYS A 44 -2.13 -9.07 12.91
CA LYS A 44 -3.29 -9.96 12.76
C LYS A 44 -3.34 -10.49 11.34
N THR A 45 -3.63 -11.79 11.18
CA THR A 45 -3.96 -12.39 9.88
C THR A 45 -5.48 -12.34 9.70
N VAL A 46 -5.93 -11.69 8.63
CA VAL A 46 -7.34 -11.41 8.34
C VAL A 46 -7.67 -11.78 6.90
N LYS A 47 -8.95 -11.92 6.55
CA LYS A 47 -9.33 -12.10 5.13
C LYS A 47 -9.08 -10.82 4.33
N LEU A 48 -8.85 -10.95 3.02
CA LEU A 48 -8.63 -9.79 2.13
C LEU A 48 -9.75 -8.75 2.22
N GLU A 49 -11.01 -9.18 2.12
CA GLU A 49 -12.20 -8.31 2.21
C GLU A 49 -12.35 -7.61 3.57
N GLU A 50 -11.85 -8.25 4.64
CA GLU A 50 -11.87 -7.68 5.99
C GLU A 50 -10.78 -6.63 6.16
N LYS A 51 -9.58 -6.84 5.59
CA LYS A 51 -8.48 -5.88 5.66
C LYS A 51 -8.89 -4.53 5.08
N GLU A 52 -9.51 -4.52 3.91
CA GLU A 52 -9.93 -3.28 3.24
C GLU A 52 -10.86 -2.46 4.14
N LYS A 53 -11.84 -3.10 4.78
CA LYS A 53 -12.77 -2.44 5.71
C LYS A 53 -12.08 -1.92 6.97
N LEU A 54 -11.15 -2.71 7.54
CA LEU A 54 -10.40 -2.31 8.73
C LEU A 54 -9.50 -1.10 8.45
N VAL A 55 -8.79 -1.13 7.32
CA VAL A 55 -7.95 -0.02 6.86
C VAL A 55 -8.82 1.21 6.59
N GLY A 56 -9.94 1.06 5.88
CA GLY A 56 -10.90 2.13 5.64
C GLY A 56 -11.40 2.77 6.94
N GLY A 57 -11.72 1.96 7.96
CA GLY A 57 -12.13 2.43 9.28
C GLY A 57 -11.07 3.29 9.98
N VAL A 58 -9.79 2.87 9.95
CA VAL A 58 -8.67 3.66 10.47
C VAL A 58 -8.56 4.99 9.74
N PHE A 59 -8.61 5.00 8.40
CA PHE A 59 -8.49 6.25 7.63
C PHE A 59 -9.68 7.18 7.82
N SER A 60 -10.91 6.66 7.94
CA SER A 60 -12.09 7.48 8.22
C SER A 60 -12.04 8.10 9.61
N SER A 61 -11.54 7.38 10.63
CA SER A 61 -11.40 7.94 11.98
C SER A 61 -10.33 9.02 12.07
N VAL A 62 -9.30 8.95 11.23
CA VAL A 62 -8.21 9.94 11.21
C VAL A 62 -8.28 10.95 10.08
N ALA A 63 -9.30 10.95 9.21
CA ALA A 63 -9.29 11.79 8.01
C ALA A 63 -9.07 13.29 8.33
N SER A 64 -9.74 13.80 9.37
CA SER A 64 -9.61 15.18 9.84
C SER A 64 -8.32 15.46 10.64
N SER A 65 -7.63 14.42 11.11
CA SER A 65 -6.42 14.50 11.94
C SER A 65 -5.21 13.82 11.31
N TYR A 66 -5.28 13.45 10.03
CA TYR A 66 -4.26 12.66 9.34
C TYR A 66 -2.90 13.37 9.29
N ASP A 67 -2.93 14.68 9.05
CA ASP A 67 -1.73 15.52 9.08
C ASP A 67 -1.13 15.59 10.50
N LEU A 68 -1.96 15.66 11.54
CA LEU A 68 -1.52 15.61 12.93
C LEU A 68 -0.88 14.26 13.27
N MET A 69 -1.47 13.15 12.82
CA MET A 69 -0.91 11.81 13.01
C MET A 69 0.49 11.71 12.38
N ASN A 70 0.65 12.17 11.15
CA ASN A 70 1.95 12.18 10.48
C ASN A 70 2.96 13.14 11.12
N ASP A 71 2.50 14.31 11.58
CA ASP A 71 3.35 15.29 12.28
C ASP A 71 3.89 14.70 13.59
N VAL A 72 3.04 14.07 14.40
CA VAL A 72 3.47 13.40 15.64
C VAL A 72 4.44 12.27 15.31
N MET A 73 4.09 11.41 14.36
CA MET A 73 4.88 10.22 14.05
C MET A 73 6.29 10.55 13.57
N SER A 74 6.42 11.56 12.71
CA SER A 74 7.68 11.94 12.07
C SER A 74 8.34 13.16 12.70
N LEU A 75 7.78 13.71 13.78
CA LEU A 75 8.17 15.00 14.36
C LEU A 75 8.18 16.12 13.28
N GLY A 76 7.20 16.09 12.38
CA GLY A 76 7.05 17.02 11.26
C GLY A 76 7.98 16.78 10.06
N VAL A 77 8.95 15.86 10.16
CA VAL A 77 9.94 15.62 9.10
C VAL A 77 9.31 15.07 7.81
N HIS A 78 8.13 14.43 7.89
CA HIS A 78 7.42 13.96 6.69
C HIS A 78 7.15 15.06 5.67
N ARG A 79 6.95 16.31 6.11
CA ARG A 79 6.76 17.45 5.22
C ARG A 79 8.00 17.72 4.37
N LEU A 80 9.19 17.56 4.96
CA LEU A 80 10.47 17.68 4.25
C LEU A 80 10.66 16.52 3.26
N TRP A 81 10.29 15.29 3.65
CA TRP A 81 10.34 14.15 2.75
C TRP A 81 9.41 14.31 1.55
N LYS A 82 8.16 14.75 1.76
CA LYS A 82 7.20 15.02 0.69
C LYS A 82 7.70 16.13 -0.24
N HIS A 83 8.26 17.20 0.32
CA HIS A 83 8.86 18.27 -0.46
C HIS A 83 10.04 17.78 -1.31
N HIS A 84 10.97 17.02 -0.72
CA HIS A 84 12.09 16.40 -1.44
C HIS A 84 11.61 15.41 -2.51
N PHE A 85 10.58 14.61 -2.22
CA PHE A 85 9.96 13.68 -3.16
C PHE A 85 9.45 14.39 -4.42
N ILE A 86 8.72 15.50 -4.26
CA ILE A 86 8.24 16.32 -5.37
C ILE A 86 9.41 16.96 -6.13
N GLN A 87 10.37 17.55 -5.42
CA GLN A 87 11.53 18.18 -6.03
C GLN A 87 12.40 17.20 -6.81
N LYS A 88 12.60 15.99 -6.29
CA LYS A 88 13.40 14.94 -6.91
C LYS A 88 12.74 14.40 -8.18
N LEU A 89 11.42 14.26 -8.17
CA LEU A 89 10.67 13.86 -9.35
C LEU A 89 10.77 14.91 -10.47
N ASP A 90 10.79 16.20 -10.09
CA ASP A 90 10.95 17.35 -10.97
C ASP A 90 10.02 17.32 -12.20
N ALA A 91 8.82 16.76 -12.05
CA ALA A 91 7.90 16.57 -13.16
C ALA A 91 7.13 17.86 -13.51
N GLY A 92 6.87 18.01 -14.80
CA GLY A 92 6.06 19.10 -15.37
C GLY A 92 6.33 19.26 -16.86
N LYS A 93 5.37 19.81 -17.58
CA LYS A 93 5.52 20.15 -19.00
C LYS A 93 6.64 21.17 -19.16
N ARG A 94 7.69 20.81 -19.88
CA ARG A 94 8.81 21.72 -20.17
C ARG A 94 8.38 22.79 -21.17
N LEU A 95 9.01 23.97 -21.13
CA LEU A 95 8.65 25.13 -21.96
C LEU A 95 8.58 24.85 -23.47
N HIS A 96 9.42 23.92 -23.95
CA HIS A 96 9.49 23.52 -25.35
C HIS A 96 8.71 22.24 -25.68
N SER A 97 8.02 21.65 -24.71
CA SER A 97 7.15 20.48 -24.92
C SER A 97 5.72 20.95 -25.26
N ALA A 98 5.15 20.36 -26.30
CA ALA A 98 3.77 20.64 -26.70
C ALA A 98 2.75 19.95 -25.76
N GLU A 99 3.05 18.73 -25.33
CA GLU A 99 2.08 17.87 -24.63
C GLU A 99 2.06 18.12 -23.12
N PRO A 100 0.89 18.29 -22.49
CA PRO A 100 0.74 18.28 -21.04
C PRO A 100 1.05 16.90 -20.47
N LEU A 101 1.39 16.85 -19.18
CA LEU A 101 1.53 15.60 -18.45
C LEU A 101 0.22 15.22 -17.77
N HIS A 102 -0.06 13.92 -17.72
CA HIS A 102 -1.18 13.34 -16.99
C HIS A 102 -0.66 12.58 -15.77
N PHE A 103 -0.81 13.21 -14.61
CA PHE A 103 -0.48 12.65 -13.31
C PHE A 103 -1.62 11.77 -12.77
N ILE A 104 -1.25 10.78 -11.97
CA ILE A 104 -2.15 10.06 -11.07
C ILE A 104 -1.49 9.95 -9.70
N ASP A 105 -2.21 10.32 -8.64
CA ASP A 105 -1.77 10.23 -7.25
C ASP A 105 -2.69 9.27 -6.50
N VAL A 106 -2.18 8.10 -6.13
CA VAL A 106 -2.96 6.99 -5.58
C VAL A 106 -2.76 6.89 -4.07
N ALA A 107 -3.86 6.60 -3.35
CA ALA A 107 -3.93 6.68 -1.89
C ALA A 107 -3.54 8.08 -1.36
N GLY A 108 -3.82 9.10 -2.18
CA GLY A 108 -3.48 10.50 -1.96
C GLY A 108 -4.69 11.35 -1.62
N GLY A 109 -5.72 10.80 -0.97
CA GLY A 109 -7.03 11.46 -0.86
C GLY A 109 -7.00 12.88 -0.28
N SER A 110 -6.06 13.19 0.62
CA SER A 110 -5.87 14.55 1.16
C SER A 110 -5.36 15.56 0.12
N GLY A 111 -4.76 15.08 -0.97
CA GLY A 111 -4.32 15.86 -2.11
C GLY A 111 -3.07 16.71 -1.90
N ASP A 112 -2.29 16.51 -0.82
CA ASP A 112 -1.07 17.31 -0.58
C ASP A 112 0.02 17.08 -1.63
N ILE A 113 0.27 15.82 -2.02
CA ILE A 113 1.21 15.48 -3.09
C ILE A 113 0.70 15.99 -4.43
N ALA A 114 -0.56 15.70 -4.78
CA ALA A 114 -1.17 16.19 -6.01
C ALA A 114 -1.08 17.73 -6.13
N GLN A 115 -1.37 18.47 -5.06
CA GLN A 115 -1.22 19.92 -5.01
C GLN A 115 0.25 20.31 -5.25
N GLY A 116 1.18 19.72 -4.48
CA GLY A 116 2.60 20.05 -4.57
C GLY A 116 3.22 19.74 -5.94
N LEU A 117 2.75 18.70 -6.62
CA LEU A 117 3.15 18.39 -8.01
C LEU A 117 2.75 19.52 -8.97
N LEU A 118 1.48 19.96 -8.89
CA LEU A 118 0.99 21.05 -9.74
C LEU A 118 1.68 22.38 -9.44
N GLU A 119 1.91 22.69 -8.18
CA GLU A 119 2.64 23.89 -7.75
C GLU A 119 4.08 23.86 -8.24
N ASN A 120 4.82 22.76 -8.03
CA ASN A 120 6.20 22.63 -8.52
C ASN A 120 6.28 22.73 -10.06
N ALA A 121 5.35 22.09 -10.77
CA ALA A 121 5.31 22.14 -12.24
C ALA A 121 5.05 23.57 -12.74
N LYS A 122 4.12 24.29 -12.10
CA LYS A 122 3.85 25.70 -12.39
C LYS A 122 5.06 26.58 -12.10
N ASP A 123 5.61 26.50 -10.90
CA ASP A 123 6.63 27.43 -10.42
C ASP A 123 7.96 27.25 -11.15
N LYS A 124 8.33 26.01 -11.51
CA LYS A 124 9.58 25.74 -12.23
C LYS A 124 9.46 25.80 -13.74
N PHE A 125 8.32 25.43 -14.32
CA PHE A 125 8.19 25.25 -15.78
C PHE A 125 7.09 26.07 -16.44
N GLY A 126 6.31 26.83 -15.65
CA GLY A 126 5.13 27.53 -16.16
C GLY A 126 4.00 26.59 -16.58
N ASP A 127 3.97 25.36 -16.04
CA ASP A 127 3.00 24.35 -16.42
C ASP A 127 1.64 24.56 -15.74
N GLU A 128 0.77 25.27 -16.43
CA GLU A 128 -0.61 25.50 -16.03
C GLU A 128 -1.62 24.58 -16.73
N VAL A 129 -1.16 23.52 -17.43
CA VAL A 129 -2.02 22.67 -18.28
C VAL A 129 -2.03 21.19 -17.89
N SER A 130 -1.01 20.69 -17.21
CA SER A 130 -0.99 19.28 -16.78
C SER A 130 -2.11 18.95 -15.81
N THR A 131 -2.62 17.73 -15.88
CA THR A 131 -3.79 17.26 -15.12
C THR A 131 -3.38 16.24 -14.06
N VAL A 132 -4.12 16.12 -12.97
CA VAL A 132 -3.92 15.10 -11.93
C VAL A 132 -5.22 14.39 -11.57
N ASP A 133 -5.19 13.07 -11.58
CA ASP A 133 -6.22 12.25 -10.95
C ASP A 133 -5.79 11.89 -9.52
N VAL A 134 -6.51 12.39 -8.53
CA VAL A 134 -6.36 12.04 -7.12
C VAL A 134 -7.28 10.86 -6.83
N VAL A 135 -6.69 9.71 -6.49
CA VAL A 135 -7.41 8.46 -6.31
C VAL A 135 -7.25 7.97 -4.89
N ASP A 136 -8.36 7.65 -4.24
CA ASP A 136 -8.36 7.00 -2.93
C ASP A 136 -9.54 6.05 -2.83
N ILE A 137 -9.43 5.01 -2.00
CA ILE A 137 -10.56 4.13 -1.71
C ILE A 137 -11.50 4.74 -0.66
N ASN A 138 -10.97 5.66 0.15
CA ASN A 138 -11.72 6.33 1.21
C ASN A 138 -12.30 7.66 0.72
N SER A 139 -13.63 7.75 0.67
CA SER A 139 -14.35 8.96 0.27
C SER A 139 -14.16 10.13 1.23
N ASP A 140 -13.99 9.88 2.54
CA ASP A 140 -13.79 10.93 3.54
C ASP A 140 -12.45 11.65 3.30
N MET A 141 -11.40 10.89 2.96
CA MET A 141 -10.10 11.45 2.60
C MET A 141 -10.20 12.33 1.36
N LEU A 142 -10.90 11.87 0.31
CA LEU A 142 -11.11 12.67 -0.91
C LEU A 142 -11.92 13.93 -0.63
N ASN A 143 -12.90 13.89 0.28
CA ASN A 143 -13.66 15.07 0.68
C ASN A 143 -12.76 16.13 1.33
N GLU A 144 -11.77 15.72 2.15
CA GLU A 144 -10.77 16.65 2.68
C GLU A 144 -9.88 17.23 1.57
N GLY A 145 -9.48 16.42 0.59
CA GLY A 145 -8.79 16.89 -0.61
C GLY A 145 -9.58 17.91 -1.42
N VAL A 146 -10.87 17.66 -1.65
CA VAL A 146 -11.77 18.60 -2.35
C VAL A 146 -11.86 19.93 -1.60
N LYS A 147 -12.04 19.90 -0.27
CA LYS A 147 -12.05 21.12 0.56
C LYS A 147 -10.72 21.88 0.44
N ARG A 148 -9.59 21.18 0.51
CA ARG A 148 -8.25 21.77 0.35
C ARG A 148 -8.11 22.46 -1.00
N PHE A 149 -8.42 21.78 -2.10
CA PHE A 149 -8.32 22.34 -3.45
C PHE A 149 -9.29 23.49 -3.70
N SER A 150 -10.48 23.47 -3.09
CA SER A 150 -11.47 24.54 -3.18
C SER A 150 -10.94 25.85 -2.60
N ASN A 151 -10.10 25.78 -1.56
CA ASN A 151 -9.52 26.95 -0.88
C ASN A 151 -8.25 27.49 -1.55
N LEU A 152 -7.69 26.79 -2.54
CA LEU A 152 -6.49 27.27 -3.25
C LEU A 152 -6.84 28.44 -4.18
N SER A 153 -5.96 29.41 -4.35
CA SER A 153 -6.14 30.50 -5.33
C SER A 153 -5.03 30.54 -6.38
N ASN A 154 -3.95 29.79 -6.14
CA ASN A 154 -2.72 29.77 -6.93
C ASN A 154 -2.76 28.79 -8.11
N ILE A 155 -3.70 27.85 -8.15
CA ILE A 155 -3.89 26.91 -9.27
C ILE A 155 -5.09 27.37 -10.10
N LYS A 156 -4.88 27.64 -11.39
CA LYS A 156 -5.95 28.05 -12.33
C LYS A 156 -6.67 26.82 -12.90
N ASN A 157 -7.95 26.98 -13.26
CA ASN A 157 -8.78 25.97 -13.92
C ASN A 157 -8.73 24.62 -13.21
N LYS A 158 -8.88 24.63 -11.88
CA LYS A 158 -8.70 23.40 -11.07
C LYS A 158 -9.76 22.38 -11.39
N GLU A 159 -10.97 22.84 -11.70
CA GLU A 159 -12.13 22.03 -12.05
C GLU A 159 -11.85 21.17 -13.30
N ASP A 160 -11.03 21.67 -14.23
CA ASP A 160 -10.66 20.96 -15.45
C ASP A 160 -9.39 20.11 -15.30
N ARG A 161 -8.54 20.45 -14.32
CA ARG A 161 -7.20 19.85 -14.16
C ARG A 161 -7.13 18.78 -13.08
N VAL A 162 -8.04 18.78 -12.11
CA VAL A 162 -7.97 17.94 -10.92
C VAL A 162 -9.25 17.11 -10.82
N ARG A 163 -9.12 15.78 -10.84
CA ARG A 163 -10.25 14.88 -10.64
C ARG A 163 -10.04 14.06 -9.38
N PHE A 164 -11.05 13.99 -8.52
CA PHE A 164 -11.07 13.13 -7.34
C PHE A 164 -11.91 11.90 -7.64
N LEU A 165 -11.33 10.70 -7.50
CA LEU A 165 -11.96 9.44 -7.89
C LEU A 165 -11.90 8.44 -6.75
N VAL A 166 -13.06 7.93 -6.34
CA VAL A 166 -13.15 6.83 -5.37
C VAL A 166 -12.88 5.52 -6.10
N GLN A 167 -11.67 4.96 -5.97
CA GLN A 167 -11.31 3.69 -6.61
C GLN A 167 -10.32 2.89 -5.75
N ASN A 168 -10.33 1.57 -5.93
CA ASN A 168 -9.34 0.70 -5.32
C ASN A 168 -7.99 0.82 -6.07
N GLY A 169 -6.93 1.23 -5.36
CA GLY A 169 -5.59 1.40 -5.92
C GLY A 169 -4.94 0.12 -6.45
N GLU A 170 -5.48 -1.06 -6.10
CA GLU A 170 -5.05 -2.34 -6.65
C GLU A 170 -5.67 -2.68 -8.01
N THR A 171 -6.72 -1.96 -8.45
CA THR A 171 -7.42 -2.26 -9.72
C THR A 171 -7.48 -1.07 -10.66
N LEU A 172 -7.81 0.12 -10.14
CA LEU A 172 -7.98 1.36 -10.91
C LEU A 172 -8.85 1.17 -12.16
N GLU A 173 -10.04 0.60 -12.00
CA GLU A 173 -10.90 0.14 -13.10
C GLU A 173 -11.33 1.26 -14.06
N ASP A 174 -11.50 2.49 -13.56
CA ASP A 174 -11.88 3.63 -14.41
C ASP A 174 -10.67 4.31 -15.06
N ILE A 175 -9.45 3.86 -14.75
CA ILE A 175 -8.21 4.40 -15.33
C ILE A 175 -7.78 3.50 -16.49
N GLN A 176 -7.78 4.06 -17.69
CA GLN A 176 -7.34 3.38 -18.89
C GLN A 176 -5.85 2.98 -18.81
N SER A 177 -5.52 1.82 -19.36
CA SER A 177 -4.12 1.42 -19.57
C SER A 177 -3.38 2.43 -20.44
N ASP A 178 -2.09 2.63 -20.19
CA ASP A 178 -1.24 3.51 -21.00
C ASP A 178 -1.79 4.94 -21.14
N SER A 179 -2.36 5.49 -20.06
CA SER A 179 -2.96 6.83 -20.05
C SER A 179 -2.20 7.84 -19.21
N LYS A 180 -1.35 7.40 -18.29
CA LYS A 180 -0.65 8.26 -17.31
C LYS A 180 0.84 8.38 -17.62
N ASP A 181 1.37 9.58 -17.45
CA ASP A 181 2.80 9.86 -17.63
C ASP A 181 3.55 9.64 -16.30
N VAL A 182 2.90 9.95 -15.19
CA VAL A 182 3.51 9.91 -13.84
C VAL A 182 2.51 9.32 -12.86
N TYR A 183 2.94 8.30 -12.12
CA TYR A 183 2.21 7.67 -11.03
C TYR A 183 2.92 7.97 -9.72
N THR A 184 2.23 8.64 -8.80
CA THR A 184 2.71 8.86 -7.44
C THR A 184 1.87 8.08 -6.43
N ILE A 185 2.54 7.62 -5.37
CA ILE A 185 1.89 7.11 -4.16
C ILE A 185 2.78 7.45 -2.97
N SER A 186 2.22 8.11 -1.97
CA SER A 186 2.97 8.61 -0.80
C SER A 186 2.33 8.11 0.49
N PHE A 187 3.05 7.29 1.24
CA PHE A 187 2.63 6.71 2.51
C PHE A 187 1.28 5.97 2.45
N GLY A 188 0.96 5.38 1.30
CA GLY A 188 -0.28 4.65 1.08
C GLY A 188 -0.09 3.16 0.78
N ILE A 189 0.94 2.79 0.01
CA ILE A 189 1.04 1.47 -0.61
C ILE A 189 1.21 0.33 0.41
N ARG A 190 1.80 0.61 1.58
CA ARG A 190 1.90 -0.38 2.67
C ARG A 190 0.54 -0.93 3.14
N ASN A 191 -0.53 -0.16 2.93
CA ASN A 191 -1.87 -0.52 3.36
C ASN A 191 -2.61 -1.41 2.35
N PHE A 192 -2.06 -1.61 1.16
CA PHE A 192 -2.68 -2.47 0.16
C PHE A 192 -2.79 -3.90 0.69
N THR A 193 -3.88 -4.56 0.35
CA THR A 193 -4.10 -5.97 0.68
C THR A 193 -3.13 -6.85 -0.13
N ASN A 194 -2.86 -6.45 -1.38
CA ASN A 194 -1.88 -7.05 -2.26
C ASN A 194 -1.01 -5.97 -2.93
N ILE A 195 0.16 -5.72 -2.36
CA ILE A 195 1.13 -4.73 -2.86
C ILE A 195 1.55 -5.03 -4.30
N GLN A 196 1.82 -6.30 -4.64
CA GLN A 196 2.24 -6.66 -5.99
C GLN A 196 1.15 -6.33 -7.02
N LYS A 197 -0.12 -6.62 -6.71
CA LYS A 197 -1.24 -6.27 -7.59
C LYS A 197 -1.35 -4.76 -7.79
N GLY A 198 -1.11 -3.96 -6.74
CA GLY A 198 -0.99 -2.50 -6.87
C GLY A 198 0.12 -2.06 -7.81
N LEU A 199 1.31 -2.67 -7.72
CA LEU A 199 2.43 -2.40 -8.62
C LEU A 199 2.14 -2.80 -10.08
N ASP A 200 1.51 -3.96 -10.27
CA ASP A 200 1.10 -4.45 -11.60
C ASP A 200 0.04 -3.50 -12.22
N THR A 201 -0.88 -2.98 -11.41
CA THR A 201 -1.87 -1.97 -11.81
C THR A 201 -1.22 -0.62 -12.12
N ALA A 202 -0.23 -0.18 -11.33
CA ALA A 202 0.56 1.01 -11.63
C ALA A 202 1.28 0.88 -12.98
N TYR A 203 1.86 -0.28 -13.27
CA TYR A 203 2.47 -0.58 -14.57
C TYR A 203 1.44 -0.51 -15.71
N ARG A 204 0.24 -1.07 -15.50
CA ARG A 204 -0.83 -1.05 -16.50
C ARG A 204 -1.23 0.38 -16.92
N VAL A 205 -1.45 1.27 -15.95
CA VAL A 205 -2.01 2.62 -16.23
C VAL A 205 -0.98 3.60 -16.79
N LEU A 206 0.30 3.40 -16.51
CA LEU A 206 1.38 4.22 -17.05
C LEU A 206 1.57 3.98 -18.55
N LYS A 207 1.94 5.02 -19.32
CA LYS A 207 2.40 4.92 -20.71
C LYS A 207 3.82 4.33 -20.77
N PRO A 208 4.28 3.79 -21.91
CA PRO A 208 5.70 3.53 -22.13
C PRO A 208 6.52 4.82 -21.91
N GLY A 209 7.60 4.73 -21.15
CA GLY A 209 8.38 5.88 -20.67
C GLY A 209 7.81 6.56 -19.41
N GLY A 210 6.63 6.16 -18.95
CA GLY A 210 6.00 6.67 -17.75
C GLY A 210 6.74 6.26 -16.48
N ILE A 211 6.64 7.10 -15.44
CA ILE A 211 7.41 6.96 -14.20
C ILE A 211 6.48 6.54 -13.06
N PHE A 212 6.82 5.45 -12.40
CA PHE A 212 6.32 5.11 -11.07
C PHE A 212 7.22 5.75 -10.02
N PHE A 213 6.64 6.47 -9.07
CA PHE A 213 7.36 7.15 -8.00
C PHE A 213 6.63 6.93 -6.67
N CYS A 214 7.30 6.31 -5.70
CA CYS A 214 6.71 5.91 -4.43
C CYS A 214 7.52 6.50 -3.27
N LEU A 215 6.84 7.14 -2.32
CA LEU A 215 7.42 7.52 -1.03
C LEU A 215 6.77 6.65 0.04
N GLU A 216 7.56 5.87 0.78
CA GLU A 216 7.02 5.00 1.82
C GLU A 216 8.02 4.83 2.98
N PHE A 217 7.52 4.43 4.16
CA PHE A 217 8.39 3.99 5.24
C PHE A 217 9.18 2.75 4.85
N SER A 218 10.41 2.64 5.33
CA SER A 218 11.24 1.48 5.08
C SER A 218 12.04 1.07 6.30
N LYS A 219 13.00 0.16 6.10
CA LYS A 219 13.84 -0.35 7.18
C LYS A 219 15.05 0.55 7.38
N VAL A 220 15.26 0.98 8.62
CA VAL A 220 16.44 1.74 9.02
C VAL A 220 17.67 0.83 8.93
N GLU A 221 18.66 1.22 8.11
CA GLU A 221 19.87 0.41 7.90
C GLU A 221 20.89 0.59 9.03
N ASN A 222 20.93 1.78 9.64
CA ASN A 222 21.85 2.09 10.72
C ASN A 222 21.37 1.48 12.05
N PRO A 223 22.11 0.55 12.69
CA PRO A 223 21.66 -0.14 13.90
C PRO A 223 21.39 0.78 15.09
N ILE A 224 22.11 1.90 15.20
CA ILE A 224 21.93 2.87 16.30
C ILE A 224 20.63 3.64 16.09
N VAL A 225 20.37 4.10 14.86
CA VAL A 225 19.13 4.79 14.51
C VAL A 225 17.95 3.83 14.61
N ASP A 226 18.10 2.56 14.20
CA ASP A 226 17.07 1.53 14.32
C ASP A 226 16.69 1.27 15.79
N LEU A 227 17.65 1.25 16.70
CA LEU A 227 17.38 1.10 18.13
C LEU A 227 16.57 2.28 18.68
N GLY A 228 16.94 3.51 18.30
CA GLY A 228 16.18 4.71 18.66
C GLY A 228 14.77 4.70 18.06
N TYR A 229 14.65 4.34 16.78
CA TYR A 229 13.38 4.23 16.06
C TYR A 229 12.46 3.20 16.71
N LYS A 230 12.96 2.00 17.03
CA LYS A 230 12.19 0.96 17.73
C LYS A 230 11.67 1.41 19.08
N GLN A 231 12.46 2.19 19.82
CA GLN A 231 12.01 2.73 21.10
C GLN A 231 10.93 3.79 20.89
N TRP A 232 11.08 4.66 19.89
CA TRP A 232 10.07 5.65 19.50
C TRP A 232 8.76 4.98 19.07
N SER A 233 8.82 3.95 18.22
CA SER A 233 7.66 3.18 17.75
C SER A 233 6.89 2.52 18.89
N LYS A 234 7.54 2.13 19.99
CA LYS A 234 6.83 1.60 21.18
C LYS A 234 6.07 2.67 21.95
N VAL A 235 6.55 3.91 21.92
CA VAL A 235 5.96 5.05 22.64
C VAL A 235 4.84 5.70 21.83
N LEU A 236 4.91 5.63 20.50
CA LEU A 236 3.94 6.25 19.59
C LEU A 236 2.48 5.87 19.85
N PRO A 237 2.09 4.58 20.00
CA PRO A 237 0.70 4.21 20.28
C PRO A 237 0.20 4.79 21.61
N VAL A 238 1.06 4.83 22.63
CA VAL A 238 0.73 5.40 23.95
C VAL A 238 0.52 6.91 23.83
N MET A 239 1.39 7.61 23.08
CA MET A 239 1.23 9.04 22.80
C MET A 239 -0.04 9.32 21.99
N GLY A 240 -0.34 8.51 20.97
CA GLY A 240 -1.56 8.60 20.18
C GLY A 240 -2.82 8.44 21.04
N SER A 241 -2.80 7.50 21.99
CA SER A 241 -3.87 7.34 22.97
C SER A 241 -4.05 8.57 23.87
N VAL A 242 -2.96 9.21 24.30
CA VAL A 242 -3.03 10.37 25.22
C VAL A 242 -3.42 11.65 24.48
N LEU A 243 -2.89 11.87 23.28
CA LEU A 243 -3.04 13.13 22.54
C LEU A 243 -4.26 13.14 21.61
N ALA A 244 -4.59 11.99 21.01
CA ALA A 244 -5.61 11.89 19.97
C ALA A 244 -6.71 10.87 20.31
N ASN A 245 -6.66 10.25 21.50
CA ASN A 245 -7.55 9.16 21.90
C ASN A 245 -7.62 8.03 20.85
N ASP A 246 -6.48 7.75 20.22
CA ASP A 246 -6.41 6.88 19.05
C ASP A 246 -5.21 5.93 19.16
N TYR A 247 -5.32 4.93 20.03
CA TYR A 247 -4.26 3.92 20.20
C TYR A 247 -4.16 3.00 18.98
N ASP A 248 -5.30 2.52 18.50
CA ASP A 248 -5.39 1.47 17.49
C ASP A 248 -4.81 1.91 16.14
N SER A 249 -5.01 3.18 15.73
CA SER A 249 -4.44 3.68 14.47
C SER A 249 -2.92 3.77 14.50
N TYR A 250 -2.34 4.22 15.63
CA TYR A 250 -0.88 4.29 15.79
C TYR A 250 -0.26 2.90 15.99
N GLU A 251 -0.94 1.98 16.66
CA GLU A 251 -0.51 0.58 16.74
C GLU A 251 -0.48 -0.06 15.34
N TYR A 252 -1.58 0.06 14.59
CA TYR A 252 -1.65 -0.44 13.22
C TYR A 252 -0.56 0.18 12.34
N LEU A 253 -0.31 1.49 12.47
CA LEU A 253 0.74 2.19 11.74
C LEU A 253 2.12 1.55 11.97
N VAL A 254 2.53 1.36 13.22
CA VAL A 254 3.81 0.73 13.56
C VAL A 254 3.90 -0.69 13.00
N GLN A 255 2.84 -1.49 13.17
CA GLN A 255 2.82 -2.87 12.68
C GLN A 255 2.84 -2.94 11.14
N SER A 256 2.22 -1.99 10.45
CA SER A 256 2.23 -1.90 8.98
C SER A 256 3.63 -1.60 8.43
N ILE A 257 4.39 -0.74 9.11
CA ILE A 257 5.76 -0.40 8.73
C ILE A 257 6.67 -1.62 8.90
N GLU A 258 6.55 -2.34 10.01
CA GLU A 258 7.37 -3.53 10.27
C GLU A 258 7.13 -4.66 9.25
N LYS A 259 5.89 -4.79 8.76
CA LYS A 259 5.51 -5.76 7.73
C LYS A 259 5.90 -5.35 6.32
N PHE A 260 6.19 -4.08 6.07
CA PHE A 260 6.54 -3.59 4.74
C PHE A 260 7.89 -4.19 4.28
N PRO A 261 8.01 -4.59 2.99
CA PRO A 261 9.27 -5.07 2.44
C PRO A 261 10.39 -4.05 2.63
N ASN A 262 11.62 -4.54 2.82
CA ASN A 262 12.79 -3.68 2.82
C ASN A 262 13.07 -3.12 1.42
N GLN A 263 14.00 -2.18 1.32
CA GLN A 263 14.32 -1.43 0.12
C GLN A 263 14.57 -2.31 -1.10
N GLU A 264 15.47 -3.29 -0.98
CA GLU A 264 15.83 -4.21 -2.08
C GLU A 264 14.69 -5.16 -2.43
N THR A 265 13.94 -5.65 -1.43
CA THR A 265 12.78 -6.52 -1.69
C THR A 265 11.70 -5.76 -2.44
N PHE A 266 11.39 -4.52 -2.02
CA PHE A 266 10.39 -3.69 -2.66
C PHE A 266 10.81 -3.27 -4.07
N LYS A 267 12.09 -2.91 -4.26
CA LYS A 267 12.68 -2.70 -5.60
C LYS A 267 12.50 -3.93 -6.49
N GLY A 268 12.77 -5.13 -5.98
CA GLY A 268 12.55 -6.38 -6.72
C GLY A 268 11.08 -6.63 -7.07
N MET A 269 10.14 -6.20 -6.23
CA MET A 269 8.70 -6.26 -6.54
C MET A 269 8.31 -5.28 -7.65
N ILE A 270 8.92 -4.09 -7.67
CA ILE A 270 8.74 -3.09 -8.74
C ILE A 270 9.29 -3.66 -10.07
N GLU A 271 10.50 -4.23 -10.06
CA GLU A 271 11.08 -4.91 -11.24
C GLU A 271 10.20 -6.07 -11.73
N LYS A 272 9.63 -6.84 -10.80
CA LYS A 272 8.73 -7.95 -11.11
C LYS A 272 7.44 -7.51 -11.81
N ALA A 273 6.92 -6.32 -11.50
CA ALA A 273 5.75 -5.76 -12.18
C ALA A 273 6.03 -5.39 -13.65
N GLY A 274 7.31 -5.28 -14.04
CA GLY A 274 7.75 -5.01 -15.41
C GLY A 274 8.61 -3.75 -15.55
N PHE A 275 8.66 -2.90 -14.52
CA PHE A 275 9.44 -1.66 -14.54
C PHE A 275 10.94 -1.91 -14.75
N LYS A 276 11.60 -0.95 -15.37
CA LYS A 276 13.06 -0.91 -15.60
C LYS A 276 13.67 0.32 -14.93
N CYS A 277 15.01 0.34 -14.88
CA CYS A 277 15.77 1.40 -14.23
C CYS A 277 15.33 1.64 -12.78
N CYS A 278 14.93 0.56 -12.09
CA CYS A 278 14.40 0.63 -10.76
C CYS A 278 15.49 1.00 -9.77
N GLY A 279 15.16 1.90 -8.84
CA GLY A 279 16.08 2.36 -7.83
C GLY A 279 15.36 2.90 -6.62
N TYR A 280 16.14 3.26 -5.61
CA TYR A 280 15.62 3.87 -4.41
C TYR A 280 16.63 4.84 -3.77
N GLU A 281 16.12 5.75 -2.94
CA GLU A 281 16.90 6.69 -2.14
C GLU A 281 16.38 6.67 -0.69
N ASN A 282 17.26 6.35 0.25
CA ASN A 282 16.95 6.38 1.68
C ASN A 282 16.93 7.82 2.19
N LEU A 283 15.85 8.19 2.89
CA LEU A 283 15.68 9.45 3.60
C LEU A 283 15.83 9.21 5.10
N THR A 284 16.54 10.12 5.78
CA THR A 284 16.76 10.06 7.23
C THR A 284 17.21 8.66 7.68
N PHE A 285 18.33 8.16 7.11
CA PHE A 285 18.91 6.85 7.43
C PHE A 285 18.01 5.63 7.12
N GLY A 286 17.02 5.78 6.24
CA GLY A 286 16.14 4.70 5.80
C GLY A 286 14.81 4.61 6.57
N VAL A 287 14.48 5.62 7.38
CA VAL A 287 13.14 5.72 8.00
C VAL A 287 12.07 5.81 6.91
N ALA A 288 12.30 6.64 5.89
CA ALA A 288 11.50 6.69 4.68
C ALA A 288 12.40 6.46 3.46
N THR A 289 11.82 6.02 2.36
CA THR A 289 12.53 5.74 1.12
C THR A 289 11.69 6.18 -0.06
N ILE A 290 12.36 6.78 -1.04
CA ILE A 290 11.77 7.04 -2.36
C ILE A 290 12.17 5.89 -3.27
N HIS A 291 11.21 5.20 -3.87
CA HIS A 291 11.43 4.18 -4.90
C HIS A 291 10.90 4.66 -6.25
N TRP A 292 11.52 4.21 -7.33
CA TRP A 292 11.06 4.51 -8.68
C TRP A 292 11.24 3.37 -9.65
N GLY A 293 10.52 3.46 -10.77
CA GLY A 293 10.65 2.57 -11.92
C GLY A 293 10.10 3.23 -13.18
N ILE A 294 10.63 2.86 -14.34
CA ILE A 294 10.21 3.38 -15.64
C ILE A 294 9.55 2.26 -16.43
N LYS A 295 8.36 2.51 -16.99
CA LYS A 295 7.69 1.57 -17.88
C LYS A 295 8.40 1.51 -19.22
N VAL A 296 8.56 0.30 -19.76
CA VAL A 296 9.14 0.05 -21.10
C VAL A 296 8.12 -0.51 -22.07
#